data_AF-A0A943MJZ0-F1
#
_entry.id   AF-A0A943MJZ0-F1
#
_cell.length_a   1.000
_cell.length_b   1.000
_cell.length_c   1.000
_cell.angle_alpha   90.00
_cell.angle_beta   90.00
_cell.angle_gamma   90.00
#
_symmetry.space_group_name_H-M   'P 1'
#
loop_
_entity.id
_entity.type
_entity.pdbx_description
1 polymer ?
#
loop_
_entity_poly.entity_id
_entity_poly.type
_entity_poly.pdbx_seq_one_letter_code
_entity_poly.pdbx_strand_id
1 'polypeptide(L)'
;MGRRTNTAKWLDTQKRWQINVQKDGQRRTFTCSTPGRNGQRECNRKADAWLDEGISGSVKVADLWQLYLKKCRDTQSRSSYLQIVSVGENYILPIM
;
A
#
# COMPACT_ATOMS: atom_id res chain seq x y z
N MET A 1 0.97 -1.92 -5.74
CA MET A 1 -0.40 -2.44 -5.98
C MET A 1 -0.51 -3.79 -5.30
N GLY A 2 -1.16 -3.82 -4.15
CA GLY A 2 -1.41 -5.07 -3.44
C GLY A 2 -2.51 -5.82 -4.19
N ARG A 3 -2.17 -6.81 -5.00
CA ARG A 3 -3.17 -7.53 -5.79
C ARG A 3 -3.87 -8.55 -4.92
N ARG A 4 -5.20 -8.49 -4.81
CA ARG A 4 -5.96 -9.56 -4.14
C ARG A 4 -5.71 -10.91 -4.81
N THR A 5 -5.51 -11.94 -4.01
CA THR A 5 -5.35 -13.33 -4.48
C THR A 5 -6.68 -14.07 -4.61
N ASN A 6 -7.75 -13.51 -4.02
CA ASN A 6 -9.06 -14.15 -3.91
C ASN A 6 -10.19 -13.20 -4.34
N THR A 7 -11.40 -13.74 -4.51
CA THR A 7 -12.63 -12.99 -4.78
C THR A 7 -13.66 -13.20 -3.68
N ALA A 8 -14.53 -12.22 -3.45
CA ALA A 8 -15.63 -12.33 -2.50
C ALA A 8 -16.56 -13.50 -2.85
N LYS A 9 -16.97 -14.24 -1.81
CA LYS A 9 -17.91 -15.37 -1.89
C LYS A 9 -19.21 -15.01 -1.19
N TRP A 10 -20.33 -15.47 -1.74
CA TRP A 10 -21.63 -15.34 -1.10
C TRP A 10 -21.74 -16.37 0.02
N LEU A 11 -22.22 -15.95 1.18
CA LEU A 11 -22.48 -16.80 2.33
C LEU A 11 -23.99 -16.90 2.51
N ASP A 12 -24.58 -18.02 2.08
CA ASP A 12 -26.04 -18.22 2.09
C ASP A 12 -26.67 -18.08 3.49
N THR A 13 -25.99 -18.61 4.51
CA THR A 13 -26.44 -18.52 5.91
C THR A 13 -26.53 -17.08 6.43
N GLN A 14 -25.64 -16.21 5.94
CA GLN A 14 -25.50 -14.84 6.42
C GLN A 14 -25.99 -13.81 5.40
N LYS A 15 -26.49 -14.27 4.24
CA LYS A 15 -26.99 -13.48 3.11
C LYS A 15 -26.07 -12.31 2.76
N ARG A 16 -24.77 -12.57 2.66
CA ARG A 16 -23.77 -11.54 2.33
C ARG A 16 -22.59 -12.08 1.54
N TRP A 17 -22.01 -11.22 0.73
CA TRP A 17 -20.66 -11.36 0.20
C TRP A 17 -19.63 -11.15 1.30
N GLN A 18 -18.57 -11.95 1.30
CA GLN A 18 -17.43 -11.79 2.18
C GLN A 18 -16.12 -12.09 1.46
N ILE A 19 -15.10 -11.28 1.71
CA ILE A 19 -13.71 -11.53 1.33
C ILE A 19 -12.79 -11.27 2.52
N ASN A 20 -11.79 -12.12 2.68
CA ASN A 20 -10.73 -11.94 3.66
C ASN A 20 -9.42 -11.65 2.92
N VAL A 21 -8.74 -10.59 3.28
CA VAL A 21 -7.46 -10.18 2.69
C VAL A 21 -6.43 -9.92 3.77
N GLN A 22 -5.14 -10.03 3.42
CA GLN A 22 -4.02 -9.79 4.31
C GLN A 22 -3.10 -8.71 3.72
N LYS A 23 -2.55 -7.88 4.60
CA LYS A 23 -1.59 -6.81 4.27
C LYS A 23 -0.72 -6.55 5.49
N ASP A 24 0.60 -6.51 5.30
CA ASP A 24 1.58 -6.20 6.37
C ASP A 24 1.37 -7.02 7.66
N GLY A 25 1.07 -8.32 7.52
CA GLY A 25 0.79 -9.23 8.64
C GLY A 25 -0.60 -9.07 9.28
N GLN A 26 -1.39 -8.07 8.89
CA GLN A 26 -2.75 -7.87 9.37
C GLN A 26 -3.78 -8.49 8.43
N ARG A 27 -4.81 -9.13 9.01
CA ARG A 27 -5.95 -9.68 8.27
C ARG A 27 -7.17 -8.79 8.44
N ARG A 28 -7.86 -8.45 7.35
CA ARG A 28 -9.16 -7.77 7.38
C ARG A 28 -10.21 -8.53 6.58
N THR A 29 -11.46 -8.38 7.03
CA THR A 29 -12.65 -8.96 6.43
C THR A 29 -13.52 -7.84 5.88
N PHE A 30 -13.91 -7.94 4.61
CA PHE A 30 -14.86 -7.04 3.97
C PHE A 30 -16.13 -7.78 3.62
N THR A 31 -17.27 -7.11 3.74
CA THR A 31 -18.59 -7.70 3.48
C THR A 31 -19.50 -6.76 2.68
N CYS A 32 -20.52 -7.33 2.03
CA CYS A 32 -21.60 -6.60 1.37
C CYS A 32 -22.88 -7.46 1.33
N SER A 33 -24.02 -6.93 1.75
CA SER A 33 -25.29 -7.67 1.77
C SER A 33 -26.06 -7.62 0.44
N THR A 34 -25.62 -6.80 -0.52
CA THR A 34 -26.27 -6.67 -1.83
C THR A 34 -26.18 -7.98 -2.60
N PRO A 35 -27.30 -8.66 -2.93
CA PRO A 35 -27.25 -9.90 -3.69
C PRO A 35 -26.73 -9.70 -5.12
N GLY A 36 -26.26 -10.79 -5.72
CA GLY A 36 -25.80 -10.79 -7.12
C GLY A 36 -24.44 -10.14 -7.34
N ARG A 37 -24.06 -10.00 -8.62
CA ARG A 37 -22.69 -9.63 -9.05
C ARG A 37 -22.27 -8.22 -8.60
N ASN A 38 -23.23 -7.32 -8.41
CA ASN A 38 -22.96 -5.95 -7.95
C ASN A 38 -22.41 -5.95 -6.52
N GLY A 39 -23.00 -6.72 -5.60
CA GLY A 39 -22.47 -6.82 -4.23
C GLY A 39 -21.10 -7.51 -4.17
N GLN A 40 -20.87 -8.51 -5.03
CA GLN A 40 -19.55 -9.13 -5.15
C GLN A 40 -18.49 -8.11 -5.56
N ARG A 41 -18.77 -7.27 -6.57
CA ARG A 41 -17.88 -6.21 -7.05
C ARG A 41 -17.62 -5.16 -5.98
N GLU A 42 -18.65 -4.73 -5.25
CA GLU A 42 -18.51 -3.76 -4.19
C GLU A 42 -17.61 -4.28 -3.05
N CYS A 43 -17.83 -5.52 -2.63
CA CYS A 43 -17.03 -6.18 -1.60
C CYS A 43 -15.56 -6.31 -2.04
N ASN A 44 -15.32 -6.71 -3.29
CA ASN A 44 -13.98 -6.75 -3.87
C ASN A 44 -13.32 -5.36 -3.93
N ARG A 45 -14.05 -4.33 -4.37
CA ARG A 45 -13.54 -2.95 -4.44
C ARG A 45 -13.10 -2.43 -3.08
N LYS A 46 -13.83 -2.74 -2.01
CA LYS A 46 -13.44 -2.37 -0.63
C LYS A 46 -12.12 -3.03 -0.23
N ALA A 47 -11.95 -4.31 -0.56
CA ALA A 47 -10.71 -5.03 -0.29
C ALA A 47 -9.54 -4.48 -1.11
N ASP A 48 -9.75 -4.25 -2.41
CA ASP A 48 -8.73 -3.68 -3.32
C ASP A 48 -8.27 -2.30 -2.82
N ALA A 49 -9.20 -1.41 -2.48
CA ALA A 49 -8.88 -0.09 -1.94
C ALA A 49 -8.02 -0.14 -0.67
N TRP A 50 -8.27 -1.12 0.22
CA TRP A 50 -7.48 -1.30 1.43
C TRP A 50 -6.08 -1.86 1.15
N LEU A 51 -5.98 -2.77 0.18
CA LEU A 51 -4.68 -3.30 -0.25
C LEU A 51 -3.81 -2.21 -0.90
N ASP A 52 -4.42 -1.26 -1.62
CA ASP A 52 -3.71 -0.16 -2.27
C ASP A 52 -3.44 1.05 -1.34
N GLU A 53 -4.11 1.14 -0.19
CA GLU A 53 -3.89 2.21 0.80
C GLU A 53 -2.40 2.30 1.19
N GLY A 54 -1.80 3.49 1.20
CA GLY A 54 -0.40 3.66 1.59
C GLY A 54 0.64 3.08 0.62
N ILE A 55 0.22 2.46 -0.49
CA ILE A 55 1.12 2.15 -1.60
C ILE A 55 1.08 3.34 -2.56
N SER A 56 2.11 4.19 -2.50
CA SER A 56 2.32 5.17 -3.56
C SER A 56 2.40 4.42 -4.89
N GLY A 57 1.81 4.99 -5.95
CA GLY A 57 1.93 4.44 -7.31
C GLY A 57 3.38 4.41 -7.80
N SER A 58 3.58 4.36 -9.12
CA SER A 58 4.93 4.55 -9.65
C SER A 58 5.39 5.99 -9.40
N VAL A 59 6.30 6.19 -8.44
CA VAL A 59 6.95 7.47 -8.14
C VAL A 59 8.43 7.33 -8.45
N LYS A 60 9.07 8.38 -8.98
CA LYS A 60 10.50 8.34 -9.25
C LYS A 60 11.27 8.24 -7.94
N VAL A 61 12.31 7.41 -7.94
CA VAL A 61 13.21 7.24 -6.78
C VAL A 61 13.79 8.58 -6.34
N ALA A 62 14.12 9.47 -7.28
CA ALA A 62 14.61 10.81 -6.98
C ALA A 62 13.66 11.65 -6.11
N ASP A 63 12.35 11.59 -6.38
CA ASP A 63 11.35 12.35 -5.63
C ASP A 63 11.18 11.78 -4.21
N LEU A 64 11.14 10.45 -4.09
CA LEU A 64 11.09 9.76 -2.79
C LEU A 64 12.36 10.02 -1.96
N TRP A 65 13.51 10.08 -2.60
CA TRP A 65 14.78 10.38 -1.96
C TRP A 65 14.77 11.76 -1.30
N GLN A 66 14.20 12.77 -1.96
CA GLN A 66 14.06 14.12 -1.39
C GLN A 66 13.14 14.14 -0.16
N LEU A 67 12.04 13.40 -0.19
CA LEU A 67 11.16 13.26 0.98
C LEU A 67 11.87 12.56 2.15
N TYR A 68 12.66 11.54 1.85
CA TYR A 68 13.47 10.84 2.85
C TYR A 68 14.53 11.76 3.47
N LEU A 69 15.26 12.53 2.66
CA LEU A 69 16.25 13.50 3.17
C LEU A 69 15.63 14.54 4.09
N LYS A 70 14.42 15.04 3.80
CA LYS A 70 13.69 15.94 4.70
C LYS A 70 13.46 15.29 6.07
N LYS A 71 12.95 14.07 6.10
CA LYS A 71 12.74 13.32 7.35
C LYS A 71 14.06 13.08 8.11
N CYS A 72 15.13 12.72 7.42
CA CYS A 72 16.43 12.50 8.04
C CYS A 72 17.00 13.78 8.65
N ARG A 73 16.81 14.93 8.01
CA ARG A 73 17.28 16.22 8.53
C ARG A 73 16.67 16.55 9.90
N ASP A 74 15.41 16.18 10.10
CA ASP A 74 14.68 16.47 11.34
C ASP A 74 14.95 15.44 12.45
N THR A 75 15.43 14.25 12.11
CA THR A 75 15.51 13.10 13.05
C THR A 75 16.92 12.62 13.35
N GLN A 76 17.90 12.96 12.52
CA GLN A 76 19.26 12.41 12.58
C GLN A 76 20.31 13.47 12.94
N SER A 77 21.45 13.01 13.46
CA SER A 77 22.62 13.86 13.65
C SER A 77 23.17 14.35 12.31
N ARG A 78 23.88 15.48 12.35
CA ARG A 78 24.48 16.09 11.15
C ARG A 78 25.41 15.13 10.39
N SER A 79 26.25 14.36 11.11
CA SER A 79 27.17 13.40 10.48
C SER A 79 26.43 12.26 9.79
N SER A 80 25.41 11.69 10.43
CA SER A 80 24.54 10.66 9.85
C SER A 80 23.82 11.19 8.61
N TYR A 81 23.25 12.39 8.69
CA TYR A 81 22.59 13.04 7.56
C TYR A 81 23.52 13.22 6.35
N LEU A 82 24.76 13.70 6.56
CA LEU A 82 25.73 13.88 5.47
C LEU A 82 26.14 12.56 4.82
N GLN A 83 26.29 11.49 5.60
CA GLN A 83 26.54 10.15 5.06
C GLN A 83 25.37 9.68 4.19
N ILE A 84 24.14 9.87 4.65
CA ILE A 84 22.93 9.52 3.88
C ILE A 84 22.92 10.28 2.56
N VAL A 85 23.16 11.61 2.57
CA VAL A 85 23.22 12.43 1.34
C VAL A 85 24.26 11.88 0.36
N SER A 86 25.48 11.61 0.83
CA SER A 86 26.57 11.05 0.02
C SER A 86 26.20 9.71 -0.62
N VAL A 87 25.52 8.82 0.11
CA VAL A 87 25.03 7.55 -0.46
C VAL A 87 24.02 7.79 -1.58
N GLY A 88 23.12 8.75 -1.39
CA GLY A 88 22.13 9.12 -2.39
C GLY A 88 22.75 9.58 -3.70
N GLU A 89 23.66 10.55 -3.60
CA GLU A 89 24.33 11.18 -4.74
C GLU A 89 25.19 10.19 -5.55
N ASN A 90 25.88 9.27 -4.86
CA ASN A 90 26.83 8.38 -5.53
C ASN A 90 26.22 7.07 -6.04
N TYR A 91 25.17 6.55 -5.40
CA TYR A 91 24.72 5.17 -5.65
C TYR A 91 23.23 5.02 -5.99
N ILE A 92 22.39 6.01 -5.70
CA ILE A 92 20.93 5.88 -5.82
C ILE A 92 20.38 6.81 -6.91
N LEU A 93 20.87 8.05 -6.96
CA LEU A 93 20.44 9.04 -7.93
C LEU A 93 21.15 8.85 -9.27
N PRO A 94 20.52 9.25 -10.39
CA PRO A 94 21.18 9.27 -11.68
C PRO A 94 22.42 10.17 -11.63
N ILE A 95 23.53 9.68 -12.19
CA ILE A 95 24.70 10.50 -12.45
C ILE A 95 24.30 11.52 -13.52
N MET A 96 24.42 12.80 -13.20
CA MET A 96 24.29 13.89 -14.18
C MET A 96 25.54 13.98 -15.05
#